data_AF-A0A8S3JRA5-F1
#
_entry.id   AF-A0A8S3JRA5-F1
#
_cell.length_a   1.000
_cell.length_b   1.000
_cell.length_c   1.000
_cell.angle_alpha   90.00
_cell.angle_beta   90.00
_cell.angle_gamma   90.00
#
_symmetry.space_group_name_H-M   'P 1'
#
loop_
_entity.id
_entity.type
_entity.pdbx_description
1 polymer ?
#
loop_
_entity_poly.entity_id
_entity_poly.type
_entity_poly.pdbx_seq_one_letter_code
_entity_poly.pdbx_strand_id
1 'polypeptide(L)'
;SFGEVEPEITEPIDDSNRIKPIDNSNEIEPIGDSNEIEPTAEELSTLEHIADRIPLAAWLIVICELCERFAFYGLSGLFQNYIQFPLPTGNDTQPGALGYGQQTATALTNFFRFFAYITPILGAVLADQFWGKYKTIIVSCMVYMVGLLVLLLTSIPPSIDKGVAFPGLIVAMVILGFGTGGVKSNVSPLMAEQYTRTKPIIRGN
;
A
#
# COMPACT_ATOMS: atom_id res chain seq x y z
N SER A 1 65.57 13.57 40.31
CA SER A 1 65.08 14.91 40.70
C SER A 1 63.96 15.25 39.73
N PHE A 2 62.75 14.72 39.95
CA PHE A 2 61.73 15.21 40.88
C PHE A 2 61.41 16.69 40.72
N GLY A 3 60.16 16.93 40.37
CA GLY A 3 59.44 18.19 40.27
C GLY A 3 57.97 17.85 40.07
N GLU A 4 57.36 17.26 41.09
CA GLU A 4 55.90 17.13 41.23
C GLU A 4 55.27 18.52 41.37
N VAL A 5 54.14 18.73 40.69
CA VAL A 5 53.16 19.76 41.04
C VAL A 5 51.79 19.09 40.97
N GLU A 6 51.16 18.94 42.13
CA GLU A 6 49.79 18.46 42.35
C GLU A 6 48.74 19.58 42.10
N PRO A 7 47.42 19.27 42.05
CA PRO A 7 46.50 19.76 41.04
C PRO A 7 45.69 21.02 41.43
N GLU A 8 45.20 21.74 40.42
CA GLU A 8 44.21 22.82 40.59
C GLU A 8 42.82 22.32 40.17
N ILE A 9 41.90 22.32 41.14
CA ILE A 9 40.50 21.94 41.01
C ILE A 9 39.76 23.16 40.44
N THR A 10 39.21 23.07 39.23
CA THR A 10 38.25 24.06 38.72
C THR A 10 36.88 23.40 38.58
N GLU A 11 35.93 23.97 39.31
CA GLU A 11 34.51 23.59 39.38
C GLU A 11 33.80 23.72 38.02
N PRO A 12 32.66 23.02 37.81
CA PRO A 12 31.97 22.98 36.52
C PRO A 12 31.36 24.34 36.17
N ILE A 13 31.58 24.79 34.93
CA ILE A 13 30.95 26.00 34.41
C ILE A 13 29.51 25.65 34.02
N ASP A 14 28.58 26.20 34.80
CA ASP A 14 27.15 26.33 34.52
C ASP A 14 26.93 27.25 33.30
N ASP A 15 26.52 26.66 32.17
CA ASP A 15 26.18 27.38 30.94
C ASP A 15 24.65 27.50 30.77
N SER A 16 23.95 27.82 31.87
CA SER A 16 22.50 28.06 31.95
C SER A 16 21.94 29.23 31.12
N ASN A 17 22.63 29.71 30.07
CA ASN A 17 22.15 30.89 29.34
C ASN A 17 22.57 31.02 27.87
N ARG A 18 22.22 30.05 27.01
CA ARG A 18 22.20 30.28 25.56
C ARG A 18 20.79 30.27 24.98
N ILE A 19 20.08 31.37 25.19
CA ILE A 19 18.89 31.73 24.42
C ILE A 19 19.28 31.76 22.94
N LYS A 20 18.74 30.83 22.14
CA LYS A 20 18.82 30.92 20.67
C LYS A 20 17.64 31.75 20.12
N PRO A 21 17.82 32.45 18.99
CA PRO A 21 16.84 33.42 18.49
C PRO A 21 15.54 32.74 18.08
N ILE A 22 14.42 33.42 18.34
CA ILE A 22 13.08 33.03 17.91
C ILE A 22 12.98 33.30 16.40
N ASP A 23 13.08 32.26 15.59
CA ASP A 23 12.74 32.35 14.16
C ASP A 23 11.25 32.04 13.98
N ASN A 24 10.47 33.11 13.76
CA ASN A 24 9.05 33.04 13.44
C ASN A 24 8.89 32.59 11.98
N SER A 25 8.92 31.28 11.73
CA SER A 25 8.32 30.69 10.53
C SER A 25 7.30 29.65 10.97
N ASN A 26 6.05 29.84 10.54
CA ASN A 26 4.91 28.99 10.86
C ASN A 26 5.06 27.60 10.22
N GLU A 27 5.95 26.76 10.75
CA GLU A 27 5.84 25.32 10.59
C GLU A 27 4.73 24.83 11.53
N ILE A 28 3.74 24.18 10.96
CA ILE A 28 2.72 23.48 11.73
C ILE A 28 3.45 22.36 12.46
N GLU A 29 3.74 22.55 13.75
CA GLU A 29 4.36 21.54 14.59
C GLU A 29 3.53 20.24 14.49
N PRO A 30 4.17 19.09 14.21
CA PRO A 30 3.50 17.82 14.33
C PRO A 30 2.99 17.69 15.76
N ILE A 31 1.78 17.15 15.95
CA ILE A 31 1.19 16.86 17.25
C ILE A 31 2.00 15.71 17.88
N GLY A 32 3.19 16.02 18.37
CA GLY A 32 4.05 15.18 19.17
C GLY A 32 3.90 15.59 20.63
N ASP A 33 3.74 14.61 21.51
CA ASP A 33 3.70 14.83 22.95
C ASP A 33 4.99 15.55 23.37
N SER A 34 4.88 16.70 24.03
CA SER A 34 6.00 17.61 24.35
C SER A 34 7.04 17.05 25.32
N ASN A 35 6.98 15.75 25.61
CA ASN A 35 7.84 15.02 26.54
C ASN A 35 8.78 14.02 25.85
N GLU A 36 8.91 14.05 24.52
CA GLU A 36 9.79 13.14 23.79
C GLU A 36 11.26 13.60 23.83
N ILE A 37 12.07 12.85 24.57
CA ILE A 37 13.51 13.10 24.71
C ILE A 37 14.23 12.41 23.55
N GLU A 38 14.88 13.21 22.70
CA GLU A 38 15.78 12.70 21.66
C GLU A 38 17.06 12.13 22.31
N PRO A 39 17.50 10.91 21.97
CA PRO A 39 18.69 10.30 22.56
C PRO A 39 19.97 11.00 22.13
N THR A 40 20.89 11.18 23.06
CA THR A 40 22.27 11.58 22.76
C THR A 40 23.00 10.49 21.97
N ALA A 41 24.10 10.82 21.30
CA ALA A 41 24.84 9.87 20.46
C ALA A 41 25.35 8.63 21.24
N GLU A 42 25.66 8.81 22.52
CA GLU A 42 26.08 7.74 23.43
C GLU A 42 24.89 6.83 23.78
N GLU A 43 23.75 7.41 24.11
CA GLU A 43 22.50 6.69 24.42
C GLU A 43 21.96 5.93 23.20
N LEU A 44 22.03 6.50 21.99
CA LEU A 44 21.63 5.81 20.77
C LEU A 44 22.47 4.53 20.52
N SER A 45 23.74 4.53 20.92
CA SER A 45 24.62 3.36 20.76
C SER A 45 24.47 2.31 21.86
N THR A 46 23.94 2.71 23.03
CA THR A 46 23.87 1.87 24.23
C THR A 46 22.46 1.34 24.50
N LEU A 47 21.42 2.10 24.13
CA LEU A 47 20.02 1.72 24.34
C LEU A 47 19.59 0.60 23.39
N GLU A 48 18.72 -0.26 23.90
CA GLU A 48 18.05 -1.27 23.08
C GLU A 48 17.07 -0.60 22.11
N HIS A 49 17.18 -0.95 20.83
CA HIS A 49 16.31 -0.43 19.80
C HIS A 49 14.99 -1.20 19.80
N ILE A 50 13.92 -0.55 20.28
CA ILE A 50 12.57 -1.13 20.30
C ILE A 50 11.76 -0.52 19.16
N ALA A 51 11.14 -1.37 18.34
CA ALA A 51 10.24 -0.90 17.29
C ALA A 51 9.00 -0.25 17.90
N ASP A 52 8.67 0.97 17.46
CA ASP A 52 7.47 1.68 17.91
C ASP A 52 6.18 1.01 17.38
N ARG A 53 5.05 1.31 18.01
CA ARG A 53 3.77 0.69 17.65
C ARG A 53 3.26 1.21 16.31
N ILE A 54 2.97 0.30 15.40
CA ILE A 54 2.32 0.61 14.11
C ILE A 54 0.88 1.09 14.37
N PRO A 55 0.47 2.26 13.83
CA PRO A 55 -0.89 2.75 14.00
C PRO A 55 -1.91 1.80 13.37
N LEU A 56 -3.12 1.74 13.93
CA LEU A 56 -4.17 0.82 13.46
C LEU A 56 -4.53 1.05 11.99
N ALA A 57 -4.46 2.29 11.50
CA ALA A 57 -4.78 2.57 10.10
C ALA A 57 -3.71 1.99 9.13
N ALA A 58 -2.44 1.88 9.54
CA ALA A 58 -1.42 1.21 8.73
C ALA A 58 -1.68 -0.30 8.66
N TRP A 59 -2.12 -0.91 9.75
CA TRP A 59 -2.59 -2.30 9.75
C TRP A 59 -3.77 -2.53 8.80
N LEU A 60 -4.76 -1.63 8.79
CA LEU A 60 -5.89 -1.72 7.87
C LEU A 60 -5.46 -1.62 6.40
N ILE A 61 -4.51 -0.72 6.10
CA ILE A 61 -3.97 -0.57 4.74
C ILE A 61 -3.22 -1.84 4.30
N VAL A 62 -2.43 -2.45 5.18
CA VAL A 62 -1.72 -3.72 4.89
C VAL A 62 -2.70 -4.85 4.60
N ILE A 63 -3.77 -4.98 5.39
CA ILE A 63 -4.81 -5.99 5.15
C ILE A 63 -5.52 -5.72 3.81
N CYS A 64 -5.81 -4.46 3.49
CA CYS A 64 -6.42 -4.09 2.23
C CYS A 64 -5.53 -4.44 1.02
N GLU A 65 -4.24 -4.13 1.10
CA GLU A 65 -3.24 -4.50 0.07
C GLU A 65 -3.13 -6.03 -0.07
N LEU A 66 -3.15 -6.77 1.05
CA LEU A 66 -3.14 -8.23 1.02
C LEU A 66 -4.39 -8.79 0.31
N CYS A 67 -5.57 -8.23 0.61
CA CYS A 67 -6.83 -8.63 -0.03
C CYS A 67 -6.82 -8.32 -1.54
N GLU A 68 -6.31 -7.16 -1.95
CA GLU A 68 -6.14 -6.82 -3.37
C GLU A 68 -5.24 -7.84 -4.07
N ARG A 69 -4.09 -8.16 -3.47
CA ARG A 69 -3.16 -9.13 -4.05
C ARG A 69 -3.76 -10.51 -4.14
N PHE A 70 -4.44 -10.95 -3.09
CA PHE A 70 -5.15 -12.22 -3.08
C PHE A 70 -6.16 -12.30 -4.23
N ALA A 71 -6.99 -11.28 -4.41
CA ALA A 71 -7.95 -11.21 -5.50
C ALA A 71 -7.26 -11.17 -6.88
N PHE A 72 -6.18 -10.39 -7.04
CA PHE A 72 -5.46 -10.26 -8.30
C PHE A 72 -4.82 -11.59 -8.75
N TYR A 73 -4.15 -12.30 -7.84
CA TYR A 73 -3.55 -13.59 -8.14
C TYR A 73 -4.59 -14.70 -8.28
N GLY A 74 -5.65 -14.68 -7.47
CA GLY A 74 -6.78 -15.60 -7.57
C GLY A 74 -7.46 -15.50 -8.93
N LEU A 75 -7.78 -14.30 -9.39
CA LEU A 75 -8.36 -14.07 -10.71
C LEU A 75 -7.43 -14.42 -11.86
N SER A 76 -6.14 -14.05 -11.75
CA SER A 76 -5.15 -14.33 -12.81
C SER A 76 -5.04 -15.82 -13.12
N GLY A 77 -5.12 -16.69 -12.10
CA GLY A 77 -5.13 -18.14 -12.31
C GLY A 77 -6.44 -18.65 -12.93
N LEU A 78 -7.57 -18.05 -12.57
CA LEU A 78 -8.88 -18.46 -13.06
C LEU A 78 -9.15 -18.01 -14.50
N PHE A 79 -8.68 -16.84 -14.92
CA PHE A 79 -8.95 -16.31 -16.27
C PHE A 79 -8.49 -17.24 -17.39
N GLN A 80 -7.31 -17.84 -17.24
CA GLN A 80 -6.78 -18.77 -18.25
C GLN A 80 -7.76 -19.94 -18.45
N ASN A 81 -8.17 -20.61 -17.37
CA ASN A 81 -9.07 -21.75 -17.44
C ASN A 81 -10.49 -21.35 -17.89
N TYR A 82 -11.01 -20.25 -17.34
CA TYR A 82 -12.35 -19.72 -17.63
C TYR A 82 -12.55 -19.40 -19.12
N ILE A 83 -11.53 -18.81 -19.77
CA ILE A 83 -11.57 -18.44 -21.19
C ILE A 83 -11.27 -19.64 -22.09
N GLN A 84 -10.30 -20.47 -21.69
CA GLN A 84 -9.77 -21.54 -22.55
C GLN A 84 -10.75 -22.70 -22.72
N PHE A 85 -11.34 -23.18 -21.61
CA PHE A 85 -12.14 -24.40 -21.62
C PHE A 85 -13.64 -24.07 -21.66
N PRO A 86 -14.46 -24.91 -22.33
CA PRO A 86 -15.91 -24.78 -22.31
C PRO A 86 -16.48 -25.15 -20.93
N LEU A 87 -17.77 -24.87 -20.71
CA LEU A 87 -18.47 -25.29 -19.50
C LEU A 87 -18.43 -26.83 -19.39
N PRO A 88 -17.95 -27.41 -18.26
CA PRO A 88 -17.84 -28.85 -18.11
C PRO A 88 -19.22 -29.50 -18.19
N THR A 89 -19.35 -30.52 -19.05
CA THR A 89 -20.61 -31.24 -19.24
C THR A 89 -20.45 -32.67 -18.72
N GLY A 90 -21.04 -32.96 -17.55
CA GLY A 90 -21.00 -34.31 -16.97
C GLY A 90 -19.75 -34.57 -16.11
N ASN A 91 -18.97 -35.59 -16.46
CA ASN A 91 -17.82 -36.08 -15.68
C ASN A 91 -16.49 -35.34 -15.98
N ASP A 92 -16.53 -34.25 -16.75
CA ASP A 92 -15.33 -33.47 -17.03
C ASP A 92 -14.81 -32.80 -15.76
N THR A 93 -13.55 -33.07 -15.44
CA THR A 93 -12.86 -32.52 -14.25
C THR A 93 -12.24 -31.15 -14.51
N GLN A 94 -12.26 -30.67 -15.76
CA GLN A 94 -11.57 -29.45 -16.15
C GLN A 94 -12.48 -28.22 -15.97
N PRO A 95 -12.14 -27.28 -15.07
CA PRO A 95 -12.95 -26.09 -14.85
C PRO A 95 -12.84 -25.13 -16.05
N GLY A 96 -13.98 -24.64 -16.54
CA GLY A 96 -14.09 -23.78 -17.72
C GLY A 96 -15.48 -23.16 -17.85
N ALA A 97 -15.65 -22.28 -18.83
CA ALA A 97 -16.94 -21.67 -19.13
C ALA A 97 -17.10 -21.26 -20.60
N LEU A 98 -16.10 -20.58 -21.17
CA LEU A 98 -16.27 -19.87 -22.45
C LEU A 98 -15.81 -20.64 -23.69
N GLY A 99 -14.76 -21.47 -23.58
CA GLY A 99 -14.28 -22.29 -24.69
C GLY A 99 -13.66 -21.55 -25.88
N TYR A 100 -13.08 -20.35 -25.70
CA TYR A 100 -12.43 -19.58 -26.77
C TYR A 100 -11.00 -20.05 -27.11
N GLY A 101 -10.55 -21.16 -26.52
CA GLY A 101 -9.26 -21.76 -26.78
C GLY A 101 -8.08 -21.04 -26.11
N GLN A 102 -6.92 -21.68 -26.18
CA GLN A 102 -5.73 -21.24 -25.47
C GLN A 102 -5.19 -19.89 -25.95
N GLN A 103 -5.22 -19.64 -27.26
CA GLN A 103 -4.69 -18.40 -27.84
C GLN A 103 -5.42 -17.17 -27.29
N THR A 104 -6.76 -17.20 -27.27
CA THR A 104 -7.58 -16.10 -26.73
C THR A 104 -7.37 -15.95 -25.23
N ALA A 105 -7.35 -17.06 -24.49
CA ALA A 105 -7.15 -17.04 -23.04
C ALA A 105 -5.81 -16.41 -22.64
N THR A 106 -4.73 -16.79 -23.33
CA THR A 106 -3.40 -16.23 -23.07
C THR A 106 -3.31 -14.77 -23.52
N ALA A 107 -3.89 -14.40 -24.66
CA ALA A 107 -3.91 -13.02 -25.13
C ALA A 107 -4.63 -12.08 -24.14
N LEU A 108 -5.81 -12.48 -23.65
CA LEU A 108 -6.61 -11.66 -22.74
C LEU A 108 -5.98 -11.60 -21.33
N THR A 109 -5.41 -12.70 -20.85
CA THR A 109 -4.69 -12.73 -19.57
C THR A 109 -3.44 -11.85 -19.61
N ASN A 110 -2.68 -11.90 -20.71
CA ASN A 110 -1.53 -11.01 -20.91
C ASN A 110 -1.95 -9.56 -21.04
N PHE A 111 -3.05 -9.28 -21.75
CA PHE A 111 -3.62 -7.94 -21.82
C PHE A 111 -3.99 -7.42 -20.44
N PHE A 112 -4.68 -8.20 -19.61
CA PHE A 112 -5.05 -7.80 -18.25
C PHE A 112 -3.81 -7.48 -17.40
N ARG A 113 -2.78 -8.33 -17.46
CA ARG A 113 -1.51 -8.09 -16.77
C ARG A 113 -0.82 -6.82 -17.25
N PHE A 114 -0.67 -6.66 -18.56
CA PHE A 114 -0.08 -5.48 -19.17
C PHE A 114 -0.84 -4.21 -18.75
N PHE A 115 -2.17 -4.25 -18.82
CA PHE A 115 -3.02 -3.14 -18.44
C PHE A 115 -2.85 -2.81 -16.95
N ALA A 116 -2.84 -3.81 -16.06
CA ALA A 116 -2.60 -3.63 -14.62
C ALA A 116 -1.20 -3.05 -14.29
N TYR A 117 -0.21 -3.16 -15.18
CA TYR A 117 1.10 -2.52 -15.02
C TYR A 117 1.14 -1.08 -15.54
N ILE A 118 0.32 -0.72 -16.53
CA ILE A 118 0.25 0.65 -17.07
C ILE A 118 -0.65 1.54 -16.20
N THR A 119 -1.79 1.02 -15.76
CA THR A 119 -2.79 1.81 -15.05
C THR A 119 -2.31 2.45 -13.74
N PRO A 120 -1.30 1.95 -13.00
CA PRO A 120 -0.69 2.68 -11.89
C PRO A 120 -0.16 4.06 -12.27
N ILE A 121 0.43 4.21 -13.46
CA ILE A 121 0.93 5.51 -13.94
C ILE A 121 -0.25 6.48 -14.08
N LEU A 122 -1.35 6.02 -14.68
CA LEU A 122 -2.57 6.83 -14.80
C LEU A 122 -3.19 7.14 -13.43
N GLY A 123 -3.23 6.15 -12.54
CA GLY A 123 -3.76 6.28 -11.18
C GLY A 123 -2.99 7.31 -10.35
N ALA A 124 -1.67 7.38 -10.49
CA ALA A 124 -0.83 8.38 -9.84
C ALA A 124 -1.18 9.79 -10.33
N VAL A 125 -1.23 9.99 -11.65
CA VAL A 125 -1.58 11.30 -12.25
C VAL A 125 -2.99 11.75 -11.82
N LEU A 126 -3.96 10.84 -11.78
CA LEU A 126 -5.31 11.19 -11.29
C LEU A 126 -5.31 11.59 -9.81
N ALA A 127 -4.52 10.91 -8.97
CA ALA A 127 -4.44 11.22 -7.55
C ALA A 127 -3.83 12.60 -7.30
N ASP A 128 -2.77 12.93 -8.03
CA ASP A 128 -2.04 14.18 -7.91
C ASP A 128 -2.85 15.39 -8.39
N GLN A 129 -3.72 15.21 -9.39
CA GLN A 129 -4.44 16.33 -10.01
C GLN A 129 -5.84 16.59 -9.46
N PHE A 130 -6.59 15.56 -9.04
CA PHE A 130 -8.03 15.73 -8.80
C PHE A 130 -8.47 15.65 -7.34
N TRP A 131 -8.02 14.66 -6.57
CA TRP A 131 -8.71 14.28 -5.32
C TRP A 131 -7.82 14.09 -4.09
N GLY A 132 -6.50 14.00 -4.26
CA GLY A 132 -5.57 13.60 -3.20
C GLY A 132 -5.52 12.08 -3.00
N LYS A 133 -4.47 11.63 -2.32
CA LYS A 133 -4.08 10.20 -2.22
C LYS A 133 -5.15 9.34 -1.54
N TYR A 134 -5.64 9.77 -0.37
CA TYR A 134 -6.62 9.00 0.42
C TYR A 134 -7.94 8.75 -0.32
N LYS A 135 -8.53 9.80 -0.93
CA LYS A 135 -9.78 9.68 -1.69
C LYS A 135 -9.59 8.81 -2.92
N THR A 136 -8.45 8.93 -3.59
CA THR A 136 -8.15 8.11 -4.78
C THR A 136 -8.07 6.63 -4.43
N ILE A 137 -7.48 6.26 -3.30
CA ILE A 137 -7.44 4.86 -2.84
C ILE A 137 -8.84 4.33 -2.60
N ILE A 138 -9.69 5.05 -1.85
CA ILE A 138 -11.06 4.61 -1.55
C ILE A 138 -11.86 4.41 -2.83
N VAL A 139 -11.82 5.39 -3.74
CA VAL A 139 -12.52 5.29 -5.04
C VAL A 139 -11.99 4.10 -5.84
N SER A 140 -10.67 3.89 -5.86
CA SER A 140 -10.05 2.78 -6.57
C SER A 140 -10.45 1.42 -6.00
N CYS A 141 -10.52 1.29 -4.67
CA CYS A 141 -11.04 0.10 -4.01
C CYS A 141 -12.51 -0.15 -4.37
N MET A 142 -13.36 0.89 -4.41
CA MET A 142 -14.75 0.76 -4.84
C MET A 142 -14.86 0.33 -6.30
N VAL A 143 -14.07 0.94 -7.19
CA VAL A 143 -13.99 0.55 -8.62
C VAL A 143 -13.56 -0.91 -8.75
N TYR A 144 -12.57 -1.35 -7.97
CA TYR A 144 -12.12 -2.74 -7.95
C TYR A 144 -13.24 -3.69 -7.52
N MET A 145 -13.95 -3.37 -6.44
CA MET A 145 -15.10 -4.15 -5.96
C MET A 145 -16.22 -4.22 -7.00
N VAL A 146 -16.51 -3.13 -7.70
CA VAL A 146 -17.47 -3.13 -8.82
C VAL A 146 -17.00 -4.03 -9.95
N GLY A 147 -15.71 -4.01 -10.31
CA GLY A 147 -15.13 -4.91 -11.30
C GLY A 147 -15.29 -6.39 -10.93
N LEU A 148 -15.06 -6.73 -9.66
CA LEU A 148 -15.30 -8.08 -9.13
C LEU A 148 -16.78 -8.47 -9.19
N LEU A 149 -17.67 -7.54 -8.85
CA LEU A 149 -19.12 -7.77 -8.89
C LEU A 149 -19.60 -8.00 -10.32
N VAL A 150 -19.14 -7.20 -11.27
CA VAL A 150 -19.46 -7.37 -12.70
C VAL A 150 -18.95 -8.72 -13.20
N LEU A 151 -17.72 -9.11 -12.83
CA LEU A 151 -17.18 -10.42 -13.19
C LEU A 151 -18.03 -11.56 -12.60
N LEU A 152 -18.41 -11.46 -11.32
CA LEU A 152 -19.22 -12.47 -10.65
C LEU A 152 -20.59 -12.62 -11.32
N LEU A 153 -21.29 -11.50 -11.54
CA LEU A 153 -22.62 -11.48 -12.14
C LEU A 153 -22.64 -11.91 -13.61
N THR A 154 -21.53 -11.72 -14.33
CA THR A 154 -21.41 -12.16 -15.73
C THR A 154 -20.96 -13.62 -15.83
N SER A 155 -20.36 -14.17 -14.77
CA SER A 155 -19.87 -15.55 -14.69
C SER A 155 -20.87 -16.57 -14.11
N ILE A 156 -22.04 -16.13 -13.64
CA ILE A 156 -23.10 -17.06 -13.20
C ILE A 156 -23.66 -17.86 -14.41
N PRO A 157 -24.12 -19.12 -14.21
CA PRO A 157 -24.66 -19.97 -15.28
C PRO A 157 -25.71 -19.29 -16.19
N PRO A 158 -26.74 -18.58 -15.67
CA PRO A 158 -27.74 -17.95 -16.53
C PRO A 158 -27.21 -16.77 -17.37
N SER A 159 -26.08 -16.18 -16.98
CA SER A 159 -25.39 -15.14 -17.76
C SER A 159 -24.53 -15.76 -18.87
N ILE A 160 -23.92 -16.92 -18.61
CA ILE A 160 -23.17 -17.68 -19.60
C ILE A 160 -24.10 -18.16 -20.72
N ASP A 161 -25.26 -18.72 -20.37
CA ASP A 161 -26.25 -19.22 -21.36
C ASP A 161 -26.78 -18.11 -22.28
N LYS A 162 -26.84 -16.86 -21.78
CA LYS A 162 -27.25 -15.67 -22.54
C LYS A 162 -26.13 -15.08 -23.40
N GLY A 163 -24.91 -15.63 -23.34
CA GLY A 163 -23.75 -15.14 -24.08
C GLY A 163 -23.18 -13.81 -23.57
N VAL A 164 -23.60 -13.31 -22.39
CA VAL A 164 -23.10 -12.03 -21.85
C VAL A 164 -21.79 -12.18 -21.08
N ALA A 165 -21.35 -13.42 -20.82
CA ALA A 165 -20.15 -13.73 -20.04
C ALA A 165 -18.85 -13.19 -20.68
N PHE A 166 -18.67 -13.34 -22.00
CA PHE A 166 -17.48 -12.86 -22.70
C PHE A 166 -17.35 -11.33 -22.72
N PRO A 167 -18.35 -10.54 -23.18
CA PRO A 167 -18.26 -9.09 -23.11
C PRO A 167 -18.21 -8.59 -21.66
N GLY A 168 -18.91 -9.27 -20.74
CA GLY A 168 -18.85 -8.99 -19.30
C GLY A 168 -17.45 -9.14 -18.71
N LEU A 169 -16.72 -10.19 -19.12
CA LEU A 169 -15.33 -10.43 -18.74
C LEU A 169 -14.40 -9.29 -19.20
N ILE A 170 -14.53 -8.84 -20.46
CA ILE A 170 -13.70 -7.76 -21.00
C ILE A 170 -13.93 -6.47 -20.22
N VAL A 171 -15.20 -6.11 -19.99
CA VAL A 171 -15.56 -4.93 -19.19
C VAL A 171 -15.02 -5.05 -17.76
N ALA A 172 -15.17 -6.22 -17.14
CA ALA A 172 -14.65 -6.47 -15.81
C ALA A 172 -13.12 -6.33 -15.74
N MET A 173 -12.37 -6.88 -16.72
CA MET A 173 -10.91 -6.75 -16.78
C MET A 173 -10.45 -5.29 -16.85
N VAL A 174 -11.15 -4.46 -17.63
CA VAL A 174 -10.83 -3.02 -17.73
C VAL A 174 -11.11 -2.32 -16.39
N ILE A 175 -12.27 -2.55 -15.78
CA ILE A 175 -12.63 -1.95 -14.49
C ILE A 175 -11.65 -2.39 -13.38
N LEU A 176 -11.34 -3.68 -13.31
CA LEU A 176 -10.36 -4.23 -12.37
C LEU A 176 -8.97 -3.62 -12.59
N GLY A 177 -8.55 -3.46 -13.85
CA GLY A 177 -7.29 -2.79 -14.19
C GLY A 177 -7.22 -1.35 -13.67
N PHE A 178 -8.29 -0.57 -13.81
CA PHE A 178 -8.39 0.76 -13.21
C PHE A 178 -8.33 0.74 -11.68
N GLY A 179 -9.08 -0.18 -11.05
CA GLY A 179 -9.04 -0.35 -9.60
C GLY A 179 -7.64 -0.68 -9.09
N THR A 180 -6.94 -1.63 -9.72
CA THR A 180 -5.57 -2.01 -9.32
C THR A 180 -4.56 -0.87 -9.49
N GLY A 181 -4.67 -0.09 -10.58
CA GLY A 181 -3.76 1.01 -10.83
C GLY A 181 -3.83 2.10 -9.76
N GLY A 182 -5.04 2.51 -9.39
CA GLY A 182 -5.23 3.56 -8.40
C GLY A 182 -4.84 3.15 -6.97
N VAL A 183 -5.03 1.88 -6.59
CA VAL A 183 -4.54 1.34 -5.31
C VAL A 183 -3.01 1.30 -5.29
N LYS A 184 -2.39 0.65 -6.28
CA LYS A 184 -0.93 0.43 -6.32
C LYS A 184 -0.11 1.72 -6.35
N SER A 185 -0.61 2.77 -7.01
CA SER A 185 0.08 4.06 -7.10
C SER A 185 0.07 4.87 -5.80
N ASN A 186 -0.94 4.69 -4.95
CA ASN A 186 -1.19 5.58 -3.82
C ASN A 186 -1.01 4.91 -2.46
N VAL A 187 -1.04 3.57 -2.38
CA VAL A 187 -1.01 2.84 -1.10
C VAL A 187 0.31 3.03 -0.34
N SER A 188 1.45 3.01 -1.03
CA SER A 188 2.77 3.18 -0.42
C SER A 188 2.96 4.58 0.18
N PRO A 189 2.64 5.68 -0.54
CA PRO A 189 2.60 7.02 0.04
C PRO A 189 1.70 7.13 1.28
N LEU A 190 0.49 6.54 1.25
CA LEU A 190 -0.43 6.61 2.39
C LEU A 190 0.11 5.83 3.60
N MET A 191 0.76 4.68 3.38
CA MET A 191 1.43 3.94 4.46
C MET A 191 2.60 4.73 5.06
N ALA A 192 3.37 5.43 4.24
CA ALA A 192 4.47 6.26 4.74
C ALA A 192 3.95 7.44 5.58
N GLU A 193 2.85 8.08 5.16
CA GLU A 193 2.21 9.18 5.91
C GLU A 193 1.67 8.74 7.28
N GLN A 194 1.37 7.45 7.45
CA GLN A 194 0.97 6.90 8.75
C GLN A 194 2.12 6.80 9.75
N TYR A 195 3.37 6.80 9.27
CA TYR A 195 4.55 6.71 10.12
C TYR A 195 5.16 8.10 10.32
N THR A 196 4.58 8.89 11.23
CA THR A 196 5.03 10.26 11.52
C THR A 196 6.29 10.30 12.42
N ARG A 197 6.74 9.16 12.94
CA ARG A 197 7.91 9.04 13.82
C ARG A 197 9.20 9.01 13.00
N THR A 198 9.80 10.18 12.77
CA THR A 198 11.09 10.28 12.07
C THR A 198 12.30 10.24 13.01
N LYS A 199 12.11 10.54 14.31
CA LYS A 199 13.20 10.61 15.30
C LYS A 199 13.08 9.51 16.35
N PRO A 200 14.22 8.90 16.78
CA PRO A 200 14.22 7.97 17.89
C PRO A 200 13.88 8.72 19.18
N ILE A 201 13.12 8.08 20.06
CA ILE A 201 12.73 8.63 21.37
C ILE A 201 13.13 7.66 22.46
N ILE A 202 13.56 8.18 23.60
CA ILE A 202 13.80 7.36 24.80
C ILE A 202 12.46 7.12 25.48
N ARG A 203 12.04 5.85 25.59
CA ARG A 203 10.92 5.46 26.46
C ARG A 203 11.45 5.10 27.84
N GLY A 204 11.18 5.96 28.83
CA GLY A 204 11.30 5.59 30.24
C GLY A 204 10.27 4.52 30.59
N ASN A 205 10.68 3.53 31.38
CA ASN A 205 9.82 2.46 31.87
C ASN A 205 8.98 2.91 33.07
#